data_AF-H9UHK3-F1
#
_entry.id   AF-H9UHK3-F1
#
_cell.length_a   1.000
_cell.length_b   1.000
_cell.length_c   1.000
_cell.angle_alpha   90.00
_cell.angle_beta   90.00
_cell.angle_gamma   90.00
#
_symmetry.space_group_name_H-M   'P 1'
#
loop_
_entity.id
_entity.type
_entity.pdbx_description
1 polymer ?
#
loop_
_entity_poly.entity_id
_entity_poly.type
_entity_poly.pdbx_seq_one_letter_code
_entity_poly.pdbx_strand_id
1 'polypeptide(L)'
;MSEKRNELRGADRVSWFRVLAVCVAAFVVLAGCDSLLYPDDGPTRYAIGDTGPAGGLIFYIDEDDEHDWRYLEAWIADETVLIDRYEDEYPWSYEYYSSIDETSTGIGTGYANTYEVLNEYPNYAAKVAAQAEHDDRDDWFLPSIDELEQMYENLHAQDPPLGNFFEGDYWSSSEVSADRAYSLMFGTGSSWPDHKTQEFRVRVARAF
;
A
#
# COMPACT_ATOMS: atom_id res chain seq x y z
N MET A 1 48.58 73.43 -12.05
CA MET A 1 48.30 73.68 -13.48
C MET A 1 49.18 72.71 -14.26
N SER A 2 48.58 71.93 -15.17
CA SER A 2 49.20 70.89 -16.02
C SER A 2 49.59 69.59 -15.27
N GLU A 3 48.89 68.45 -15.35
CA GLU A 3 48.48 67.67 -16.55
C GLU A 3 49.76 67.28 -17.34
N LYS A 4 50.15 66.04 -17.67
CA LYS A 4 49.50 64.81 -18.16
C LYS A 4 50.51 63.66 -17.94
N ARG A 5 50.10 62.44 -17.54
CA ARG A 5 49.54 61.33 -18.33
C ARG A 5 50.46 60.75 -19.42
N ASN A 6 50.45 59.41 -19.44
CA ASN A 6 50.77 58.46 -20.53
C ASN A 6 52.24 58.05 -20.65
N GLU A 7 52.65 56.78 -20.79
CA GLU A 7 52.01 55.46 -20.96
C GLU A 7 53.23 54.49 -21.09
N LEU A 8 53.32 53.30 -20.49
CA LEU A 8 52.99 52.02 -21.14
C LEU A 8 53.60 50.83 -20.36
N ARG A 9 52.79 49.76 -20.28
CA ARG A 9 53.14 48.33 -20.38
C ARG A 9 53.79 47.60 -19.20
N GLY A 10 53.04 46.61 -18.72
CA GLY A 10 53.54 45.23 -18.70
C GLY A 10 53.45 44.51 -17.35
N ALA A 11 52.27 43.93 -17.08
CA ALA A 11 51.92 42.93 -16.07
C ALA A 11 53.07 41.97 -15.70
N ASP A 12 53.48 41.95 -14.43
CA ASP A 12 52.97 41.10 -13.32
C ASP A 12 53.51 39.67 -13.32
N ARG A 13 54.27 39.33 -12.27
CA ARG A 13 53.77 38.47 -11.18
C ARG A 13 54.80 38.38 -10.05
N VAL A 14 54.39 38.87 -8.88
CA VAL A 14 55.16 38.97 -7.64
C VAL A 14 54.97 37.69 -6.79
N SER A 15 56.07 37.23 -6.18
CA SER A 15 56.20 36.09 -5.27
C SER A 15 55.81 36.45 -3.84
N TRP A 16 55.25 35.54 -3.04
CA TRP A 16 55.31 35.66 -1.55
C TRP A 16 55.37 34.30 -0.81
N PHE A 17 56.57 34.02 -0.26
CA PHE A 17 56.94 33.56 1.10
C PHE A 17 56.18 32.46 1.91
N ARG A 18 56.90 31.34 2.14
CA ARG A 18 57.30 30.61 3.40
C ARG A 18 56.33 30.46 4.58
N VAL A 19 56.24 29.23 5.16
CA VAL A 19 56.54 28.87 6.59
C VAL A 19 56.78 27.35 6.70
N LEU A 20 57.72 26.94 7.56
CA LEU A 20 58.12 25.56 7.90
C LEU A 20 57.61 25.22 9.31
N ALA A 21 57.03 24.03 9.52
CA ALA A 21 56.77 23.50 10.87
C ALA A 21 56.76 21.96 10.88
N VAL A 22 57.63 21.37 11.69
CA VAL A 22 57.64 19.96 12.08
C VAL A 22 57.14 19.89 13.52
N CYS A 23 56.12 19.08 13.79
CA CYS A 23 55.74 18.66 15.15
C CYS A 23 55.38 17.17 15.13
N VAL A 24 56.13 16.36 15.87
CA VAL A 24 55.75 15.00 16.26
C VAL A 24 55.09 15.10 17.64
N ALA A 25 53.90 14.54 17.80
CA ALA A 25 53.31 14.24 19.10
C ALA A 25 52.58 12.89 19.03
N ALA A 26 53.00 11.96 19.88
CA ALA A 26 52.27 10.75 20.22
C ALA A 26 51.69 10.94 21.63
N PHE A 27 50.41 10.65 21.87
CA PHE A 27 49.86 10.20 23.16
C PHE A 27 48.42 9.64 22.99
N VAL A 28 48.03 8.81 23.94
CA VAL A 28 47.06 7.70 23.92
C VAL A 28 45.59 8.10 24.13
N VAL A 29 44.70 7.42 23.39
CA VAL A 29 43.26 7.07 23.55
C VAL A 29 42.39 7.90 24.50
N LEU A 30 41.36 8.54 23.93
CA LEU A 30 40.01 8.69 24.50
C LEU A 30 38.98 8.69 23.34
N ALA A 31 37.82 8.08 23.60
CA ALA A 31 36.79 7.64 22.65
C ALA A 31 36.36 8.66 21.57
N GLY A 32 36.37 8.23 20.31
CA GLY A 32 35.46 8.67 19.25
C GLY A 32 34.69 7.43 18.79
N CYS A 33 33.39 7.29 19.04
CA CYS A 33 32.26 7.98 18.41
C CYS A 33 32.15 7.64 16.92
N ASP A 34 31.02 7.01 16.58
CA ASP A 34 30.50 6.72 15.24
C ASP A 34 31.32 5.79 14.35
N SER A 35 31.33 4.52 14.71
CA SER A 35 30.79 3.55 13.75
C SER A 35 29.34 3.29 14.15
N LEU A 36 28.41 4.14 13.69
CA LEU A 36 27.03 3.72 13.51
C LEU A 36 27.10 2.56 12.53
N LEU A 37 27.16 1.37 13.11
CA LEU A 37 26.82 0.13 12.46
C LEU A 37 25.42 0.40 11.90
N TYR A 38 25.34 0.74 10.62
CA TYR A 38 24.14 0.43 9.85
C TYR A 38 23.94 -1.06 10.09
N PRO A 39 22.91 -1.48 10.82
CA PRO A 39 22.54 -2.86 10.68
C PRO A 39 22.19 -3.01 9.19
N ASP A 40 22.92 -3.91 8.53
CA ASP A 40 22.51 -4.41 7.22
C ASP A 40 21.23 -5.18 7.48
N ASP A 41 20.13 -4.44 7.61
CA ASP A 41 18.80 -4.98 7.70
C ASP A 41 18.53 -5.53 6.31
N GLY A 42 18.78 -6.83 6.13
CA GLY A 42 18.35 -7.54 4.94
C GLY A 42 16.88 -7.23 4.62
N PRO A 43 16.39 -7.60 3.42
CA PRO A 43 15.05 -7.22 2.99
C PRO A 43 14.03 -7.51 4.09
N THR A 44 13.29 -6.49 4.52
CA THR A 44 12.26 -6.61 5.57
C THR A 44 11.33 -7.75 5.17
N ARG A 45 11.27 -8.77 6.02
CA ARG A 45 10.33 -9.89 5.86
C ARG A 45 9.19 -9.67 6.82
N TYR A 46 7.97 -9.76 6.30
CA TYR A 46 6.77 -9.67 7.09
C TYR A 46 6.22 -11.06 7.37
N ALA A 47 5.67 -11.26 8.56
CA ALA A 47 4.82 -12.38 8.91
C ALA A 47 3.34 -11.99 8.74
N ILE A 48 2.48 -13.00 8.67
CA ILE A 48 1.02 -12.81 8.78
C ILE A 48 0.70 -12.03 10.07
N GLY A 49 -0.12 -11.00 9.94
CA GLY A 49 -0.53 -10.11 11.03
C GLY A 49 0.44 -8.96 11.33
N ASP A 50 1.63 -8.92 10.71
CA ASP A 50 2.52 -7.75 10.82
C ASP A 50 1.90 -6.53 10.15
N THR A 51 2.32 -5.34 10.59
CA THR A 51 1.97 -4.09 9.90
C THR A 51 2.85 -3.91 8.67
N GLY A 52 2.22 -3.87 7.49
CA GLY A 52 2.85 -3.63 6.20
C GLY A 52 3.29 -2.17 6.00
N PRO A 53 3.93 -1.88 4.86
CA PRO A 53 4.52 -0.57 4.56
C PRO A 53 3.49 0.53 4.30
N ALA A 54 2.21 0.20 4.14
CA ALA A 54 1.12 1.17 4.03
C ALA A 54 0.24 1.20 5.30
N GLY A 55 0.70 0.58 6.40
CA GLY A 55 -0.05 0.52 7.66
C GLY A 55 -1.13 -0.56 7.73
N GLY A 56 -1.32 -1.34 6.66
CA GLY A 56 -2.24 -2.49 6.65
C GLY A 56 -1.69 -3.70 7.42
N LEU A 57 -2.51 -4.71 7.63
CA LEU A 57 -2.10 -5.99 8.21
C LEU A 57 -1.84 -7.01 7.11
N ILE A 58 -0.70 -7.68 7.17
CA ILE A 58 -0.33 -8.71 6.21
C ILE A 58 -1.24 -9.92 6.37
N PHE A 59 -1.99 -10.27 5.32
CA PHE A 59 -2.92 -11.40 5.35
C PHE A 59 -2.55 -12.53 4.39
N TYR A 60 -1.59 -12.30 3.49
CA TYR A 60 -1.10 -13.29 2.56
C TYR A 60 0.37 -13.06 2.21
N ILE A 61 1.11 -14.16 2.01
CA ILE A 61 2.51 -14.18 1.60
C ILE A 61 2.62 -15.14 0.40
N ASP A 62 3.09 -14.65 -0.73
CA ASP A 62 3.38 -15.48 -1.91
C ASP A 62 4.70 -16.23 -1.70
N GLU A 63 4.65 -17.41 -1.09
CA GLU A 63 5.86 -18.18 -0.79
C GLU A 63 6.56 -18.76 -2.03
N ASP A 64 5.78 -19.00 -3.08
CA ASP A 64 6.20 -19.70 -4.30
C ASP A 64 6.61 -18.75 -5.44
N ASP A 65 6.54 -17.43 -5.21
CA ASP A 65 6.85 -16.37 -6.17
C ASP A 65 6.01 -16.51 -7.47
N GLU A 66 4.71 -16.77 -7.30
CA GLU A 66 3.71 -16.85 -8.39
C GLU A 66 3.34 -15.49 -8.97
N HIS A 67 3.56 -14.40 -8.21
CA HIS A 67 3.22 -13.02 -8.56
C HIS A 67 4.47 -12.12 -8.64
N ASP A 68 4.30 -10.90 -9.16
CA ASP A 68 5.35 -9.87 -9.21
C ASP A 68 5.47 -9.04 -7.92
N TRP A 69 4.59 -9.30 -6.97
CA TRP A 69 4.56 -8.82 -5.59
C TRP A 69 4.70 -10.01 -4.63
N ARG A 70 5.03 -9.75 -3.35
CA ARG A 70 5.28 -10.81 -2.36
C ARG A 70 4.22 -10.87 -1.25
N TYR A 71 3.61 -9.74 -0.92
CA TYR A 71 2.68 -9.64 0.21
C TYR A 71 1.37 -8.99 -0.22
N LEU A 72 0.29 -9.40 0.45
CA LEU A 72 -0.95 -8.62 0.49
C LEU A 72 -1.18 -8.10 1.91
N GLU A 73 -1.52 -6.81 2.00
CA GLU A 73 -1.94 -6.15 3.24
C GLU A 73 -3.40 -5.69 3.16
N ALA A 74 -4.15 -5.84 4.24
CA ALA A 74 -5.52 -5.38 4.41
C ALA A 74 -5.52 -4.10 5.23
N TRP A 75 -6.32 -3.08 4.86
CA TRP A 75 -6.44 -1.91 5.71
C TRP A 75 -7.04 -2.27 7.08
N ILE A 76 -6.83 -1.44 8.10
CA ILE A 76 -7.21 -1.74 9.49
C ILE A 76 -8.67 -1.37 9.84
N ALA A 77 -9.39 -0.74 8.90
CA ALA A 77 -10.78 -0.36 9.05
C ALA A 77 -11.55 -0.60 7.74
N ASP A 78 -12.86 -0.74 7.87
CA ASP A 78 -13.74 -0.78 6.70
C ASP A 78 -13.80 0.61 6.06
N GLU A 79 -13.93 0.65 4.74
CA GLU A 79 -14.05 1.91 4.03
C GLU A 79 -15.38 2.59 4.33
N THR A 80 -15.30 3.88 4.64
CA THR A 80 -16.46 4.73 4.84
C THR A 80 -16.32 5.95 3.93
N VAL A 81 -16.85 5.88 2.71
CA VAL A 81 -16.88 7.02 1.80
C VAL A 81 -17.90 8.05 2.28
N LEU A 82 -17.45 9.31 2.32
CA LEU A 82 -18.22 10.52 2.58
C LEU A 82 -19.24 10.86 1.47
N ILE A 83 -20.06 9.91 1.02
CA ILE A 83 -21.14 10.16 0.05
C ILE A 83 -22.46 10.42 0.77
N ASP A 84 -22.60 11.50 1.55
CA ASP A 84 -23.87 11.97 2.18
C ASP A 84 -24.76 10.89 2.84
N ARG A 85 -24.20 9.69 3.07
CA ARG A 85 -24.91 8.49 3.47
C ARG A 85 -24.35 8.06 4.80
N TYR A 86 -25.25 7.77 5.72
CA TYR A 86 -24.96 7.47 7.12
C TYR A 86 -24.53 6.01 7.35
N GLU A 87 -24.19 5.26 6.28
CA GLU A 87 -24.02 3.81 6.33
C GLU A 87 -22.71 3.39 5.64
N ASP A 88 -22.00 2.46 6.28
CA ASP A 88 -20.67 1.92 5.91
C ASP A 88 -20.80 0.69 4.98
N GLU A 89 -21.89 0.63 4.23
CA GLU A 89 -22.27 -0.49 3.36
C GLU A 89 -22.59 0.04 1.96
N TYR A 90 -22.11 -0.68 0.94
CA TYR A 90 -22.17 -0.26 -0.45
C TYR A 90 -22.73 -1.39 -1.31
N PRO A 91 -23.56 -1.08 -2.32
CA PRO A 91 -23.85 -2.06 -3.34
C PRO A 91 -22.62 -2.35 -4.19
N TRP A 92 -22.50 -3.60 -4.62
CA TRP A 92 -21.55 -3.99 -5.64
C TRP A 92 -21.86 -3.23 -6.95
N SER A 93 -23.15 -3.18 -7.31
CA SER A 93 -23.71 -2.38 -8.42
C SER A 93 -25.15 -1.95 -8.13
N TYR A 94 -25.58 -0.78 -8.61
CA TYR A 94 -26.98 -0.32 -8.47
C TYR A 94 -27.91 -0.85 -9.57
N GLU A 95 -27.37 -1.37 -10.65
CA GLU A 95 -28.14 -1.84 -11.80
C GLU A 95 -27.74 -3.27 -12.18
N TYR A 96 -28.66 -3.97 -12.84
CA TYR A 96 -28.40 -5.29 -13.38
C TYR A 96 -27.85 -5.14 -14.80
N TYR A 97 -26.55 -5.35 -14.98
CA TYR A 97 -25.89 -5.27 -16.29
C TYR A 97 -25.56 -6.65 -16.85
N SER A 98 -25.04 -6.67 -18.08
CA SER A 98 -24.33 -7.84 -18.60
C SER A 98 -23.24 -8.27 -17.61
N SER A 99 -23.00 -9.59 -17.54
CA SER A 99 -21.86 -10.10 -16.79
C SER A 99 -20.57 -9.40 -17.23
N ILE A 100 -19.73 -9.12 -16.25
CA ILE A 100 -18.32 -8.82 -16.40
C ILE A 100 -17.65 -10.19 -16.45
N ASP A 101 -17.68 -10.83 -17.63
CA ASP A 101 -17.17 -12.19 -17.90
C ASP A 101 -15.66 -12.33 -17.64
N GLU A 102 -15.00 -11.25 -17.21
CA GLU A 102 -13.56 -11.12 -17.04
C GLU A 102 -13.06 -11.17 -15.59
N THR A 103 -13.93 -11.20 -14.57
CA THR A 103 -13.45 -11.32 -13.17
C THR A 103 -13.11 -12.77 -12.80
N SER A 104 -12.20 -12.94 -11.83
CA SER A 104 -11.76 -14.23 -11.30
C SER A 104 -11.82 -14.27 -9.77
N THR A 105 -11.66 -15.44 -9.17
CA THR A 105 -11.70 -15.64 -7.71
C THR A 105 -10.31 -15.70 -7.07
N GLY A 106 -9.29 -16.09 -7.86
CA GLY A 106 -7.97 -16.47 -7.37
C GLY A 106 -7.18 -15.37 -6.66
N ILE A 107 -6.24 -15.79 -5.82
CA ILE A 107 -5.22 -14.90 -5.24
C ILE A 107 -4.52 -14.08 -6.33
N GLY A 108 -4.35 -12.78 -6.08
CA GLY A 108 -3.76 -11.83 -7.00
C GLY A 108 -4.71 -11.28 -8.07
N THR A 109 -5.96 -11.72 -8.10
CA THR A 109 -6.93 -11.23 -9.11
C THR A 109 -7.72 -10.01 -8.66
N GLY A 110 -7.73 -9.68 -7.36
CA GLY A 110 -8.56 -8.60 -6.82
C GLY A 110 -8.27 -7.23 -7.44
N TYR A 111 -6.98 -6.93 -7.68
CA TYR A 111 -6.58 -5.69 -8.34
C TYR A 111 -7.19 -5.60 -9.75
N ALA A 112 -6.92 -6.59 -10.60
CA ALA A 112 -7.42 -6.61 -11.97
C ALA A 112 -8.97 -6.57 -12.01
N ASN A 113 -9.62 -7.40 -11.19
CA ASN A 113 -11.08 -7.41 -11.06
C ASN A 113 -11.63 -6.02 -10.70
N THR A 114 -11.01 -5.32 -9.74
CA THR A 114 -11.47 -4.00 -9.29
C THR A 114 -11.53 -3.02 -10.45
N TYR A 115 -10.51 -2.98 -11.31
CA TYR A 115 -10.48 -2.06 -12.44
C TYR A 115 -11.35 -2.49 -13.62
N GLU A 116 -11.56 -3.80 -13.83
CA GLU A 116 -12.57 -4.27 -14.78
C GLU A 116 -13.97 -3.85 -14.34
N VAL A 117 -14.28 -4.03 -13.06
CA VAL A 117 -15.56 -3.61 -12.46
C VAL A 117 -15.75 -2.09 -12.58
N LEU A 118 -14.70 -1.27 -12.44
CA LEU A 118 -14.82 0.18 -12.59
C LEU A 118 -15.15 0.66 -13.99
N ASN A 119 -14.79 -0.11 -15.02
CA ASN A 119 -15.10 0.24 -16.41
C ASN A 119 -16.60 0.11 -16.71
N GLU A 120 -17.33 -0.68 -15.94
CA GLU A 120 -18.77 -0.85 -16.00
C GLU A 120 -19.44 0.09 -14.97
N TYR A 121 -20.37 0.95 -15.42
CA TYR A 121 -20.95 1.99 -14.57
C TYR A 121 -22.45 1.72 -14.29
N PRO A 122 -22.97 1.92 -13.05
CA PRO A 122 -22.27 2.30 -11.82
C PRO A 122 -21.99 1.13 -10.84
N ASN A 123 -20.72 0.95 -10.47
CA ASN A 123 -20.26 0.00 -9.44
C ASN A 123 -19.64 0.74 -8.25
N TYR A 124 -20.16 0.52 -7.04
CA TYR A 124 -19.83 1.36 -5.89
C TYR A 124 -18.81 0.74 -4.95
N ALA A 125 -18.88 -0.56 -4.65
CA ALA A 125 -17.88 -1.22 -3.80
C ALA A 125 -16.45 -1.12 -4.38
N ALA A 126 -16.29 -1.42 -5.68
CA ALA A 126 -15.00 -1.28 -6.37
C ALA A 126 -14.52 0.18 -6.44
N LYS A 127 -15.44 1.14 -6.59
CA LYS A 127 -15.13 2.57 -6.59
C LYS A 127 -14.70 3.08 -5.23
N VAL A 128 -15.37 2.64 -4.16
CA VAL A 128 -14.96 2.93 -2.78
C VAL A 128 -13.52 2.46 -2.58
N ALA A 129 -13.22 1.20 -2.95
CA ALA A 129 -11.90 0.63 -2.80
C ALA A 129 -10.82 1.35 -3.61
N ALA A 130 -11.06 1.61 -4.89
CA ALA A 130 -10.09 2.27 -5.78
C ALA A 130 -9.92 3.78 -5.53
N GLN A 131 -10.75 4.37 -4.68
CA GLN A 131 -10.61 5.75 -4.22
C GLN A 131 -10.03 5.84 -2.80
N ALA A 132 -9.75 4.69 -2.17
CA ALA A 132 -9.16 4.66 -0.84
C ALA A 132 -7.72 5.18 -0.89
N GLU A 133 -7.41 6.11 0.01
CA GLU A 133 -6.08 6.66 0.21
C GLU A 133 -5.70 6.50 1.68
N HIS A 134 -4.72 5.65 1.96
CA HIS A 134 -4.24 5.39 3.31
C HIS A 134 -2.72 5.41 3.35
N ASP A 135 -2.15 6.08 4.35
CA ASP A 135 -0.70 6.20 4.55
C ASP A 135 0.08 6.63 3.28
N ASP A 136 -0.46 7.64 2.58
CA ASP A 136 0.05 8.16 1.31
C ASP A 136 0.10 7.13 0.15
N ARG A 137 -0.72 6.08 0.23
CA ARG A 137 -0.91 5.05 -0.82
C ARG A 137 -2.31 5.09 -1.42
N ASP A 138 -2.39 5.00 -2.74
CA ASP A 138 -3.62 5.08 -3.56
C ASP A 138 -3.83 3.83 -4.45
N ASP A 139 -3.02 2.78 -4.25
CA ASP A 139 -3.04 1.51 -4.98
C ASP A 139 -3.86 0.42 -4.26
N TRP A 140 -4.86 0.84 -3.47
CA TRP A 140 -5.81 -0.03 -2.78
C TRP A 140 -6.90 -0.55 -3.72
N PHE A 141 -7.35 -1.79 -3.51
CA PHE A 141 -8.33 -2.45 -4.37
C PHE A 141 -9.32 -3.32 -3.56
N LEU A 142 -10.42 -3.71 -4.21
CA LEU A 142 -11.42 -4.62 -3.65
C LEU A 142 -10.90 -6.06 -3.82
N PRO A 143 -10.61 -6.80 -2.74
CA PRO A 143 -10.06 -8.15 -2.83
C PRO A 143 -11.00 -9.09 -3.59
N SER A 144 -10.41 -10.04 -4.32
CA SER A 144 -11.13 -11.22 -4.84
C SER A 144 -11.65 -12.08 -3.68
N ILE A 145 -12.55 -13.02 -3.98
CA ILE A 145 -13.13 -13.85 -2.91
C ILE A 145 -12.09 -14.72 -2.22
N ASP A 146 -11.11 -15.29 -2.94
CA ASP A 146 -10.06 -16.12 -2.31
C ASP A 146 -9.14 -15.23 -1.42
N GLU A 147 -8.87 -13.98 -1.82
CA GLU A 147 -8.11 -13.03 -0.99
C GLU A 147 -8.87 -12.61 0.27
N LEU A 148 -10.19 -12.43 0.16
CA LEU A 148 -11.05 -12.09 1.30
C LEU A 148 -11.17 -13.28 2.28
N GLU A 149 -11.21 -14.51 1.77
CA GLU A 149 -11.11 -15.73 2.58
C GLU A 149 -9.77 -15.79 3.33
N GLN A 150 -8.67 -15.40 2.70
CA GLN A 150 -7.38 -15.27 3.40
C GLN A 150 -7.40 -14.20 4.50
N MET A 151 -8.07 -13.05 4.30
CA MET A 151 -8.27 -12.07 5.38
C MET A 151 -9.05 -12.67 6.55
N TYR A 152 -10.10 -13.46 6.27
CA TYR A 152 -10.86 -14.14 7.32
C TYR A 152 -9.99 -15.14 8.09
N GLU A 153 -9.33 -16.06 7.40
CA GLU A 153 -8.55 -17.14 8.03
C GLU A 153 -7.34 -16.61 8.81
N ASN A 154 -6.60 -15.68 8.21
CA ASN A 154 -5.29 -15.25 8.72
C ASN A 154 -5.37 -14.07 9.67
N LEU A 155 -6.46 -13.28 9.66
CA LEU A 155 -6.65 -12.14 10.56
C LEU A 155 -7.85 -12.32 11.48
N HIS A 156 -9.06 -12.46 10.93
CA HIS A 156 -10.28 -12.43 11.76
C HIS A 156 -10.46 -13.68 12.63
N ALA A 157 -10.18 -14.87 12.09
CA ALA A 157 -10.35 -16.15 12.79
C ALA A 157 -9.24 -16.46 13.82
N GLN A 158 -8.29 -15.54 14.00
CA GLN A 158 -7.23 -15.65 15.01
C GLN A 158 -7.77 -15.47 16.43
N ASP A 159 -6.99 -15.89 17.44
CA ASP A 159 -7.30 -15.70 18.86
C ASP A 159 -6.16 -14.95 19.57
N PRO A 160 -6.31 -13.64 19.85
CA PRO A 160 -7.49 -12.80 19.58
C PRO A 160 -7.64 -12.43 18.08
N PRO A 161 -8.87 -12.10 17.62
CA PRO A 161 -9.09 -11.61 16.26
C PRO A 161 -8.26 -10.36 15.93
N LEU A 162 -7.70 -10.32 14.73
CA LEU A 162 -6.96 -9.19 14.19
C LEU A 162 -7.81 -8.40 13.17
N GLY A 163 -7.38 -7.19 12.83
CA GLY A 163 -7.95 -6.40 11.73
C GLY A 163 -9.30 -5.75 11.99
N ASN A 164 -9.89 -5.88 13.19
CA ASN A 164 -11.11 -5.15 13.56
C ASN A 164 -12.25 -5.32 12.53
N PHE A 165 -12.43 -6.54 12.03
CA PHE A 165 -13.53 -6.86 11.12
C PHE A 165 -14.85 -6.93 11.88
N PHE A 166 -15.92 -6.45 11.25
CA PHE A 166 -17.27 -6.62 11.74
C PHE A 166 -17.78 -8.04 11.43
N GLU A 167 -18.62 -8.63 12.29
CA GLU A 167 -19.22 -9.95 12.06
C GLU A 167 -20.40 -9.88 11.06
N GLY A 168 -20.14 -9.38 9.85
CA GLY A 168 -21.12 -9.21 8.78
C GLY A 168 -20.54 -9.52 7.41
N ASP A 169 -21.29 -9.15 6.38
CA ASP A 169 -20.94 -9.43 5.00
C ASP A 169 -20.00 -8.38 4.42
N TYR A 170 -19.03 -8.86 3.65
CA TYR A 170 -18.05 -8.08 2.91
C TYR A 170 -18.12 -8.43 1.44
N TRP A 171 -18.10 -7.42 0.57
CA TRP A 171 -18.01 -7.65 -0.86
C TRP A 171 -16.61 -8.09 -1.27
N SER A 172 -16.54 -9.04 -2.20
CA SER A 172 -15.36 -9.30 -3.01
C SER A 172 -15.50 -8.64 -4.39
N SER A 173 -14.42 -8.57 -5.17
CA SER A 173 -14.42 -8.14 -6.57
C SER A 173 -14.78 -9.26 -7.55
N SER A 174 -15.08 -10.46 -7.08
CA SER A 174 -15.36 -11.63 -7.91
C SER A 174 -16.84 -11.69 -8.29
N GLU A 175 -17.14 -11.56 -9.58
CA GLU A 175 -18.48 -11.69 -10.13
C GLU A 175 -18.90 -13.16 -10.26
N VAL A 176 -20.19 -13.43 -10.08
CA VAL A 176 -20.81 -14.75 -10.31
C VAL A 176 -21.67 -14.74 -11.57
N SER A 177 -22.43 -13.66 -11.77
CA SER A 177 -23.29 -13.44 -12.91
C SER A 177 -23.61 -11.95 -13.06
N ALA A 178 -24.28 -11.61 -14.16
CA ALA A 178 -24.94 -10.33 -14.42
C ALA A 178 -25.54 -9.66 -13.16
N ASP A 179 -26.22 -10.43 -12.31
CA ASP A 179 -26.94 -9.96 -11.11
C ASP A 179 -26.31 -10.35 -9.76
N ARG A 180 -25.22 -11.11 -9.75
CA ARG A 180 -24.60 -11.63 -8.51
C ARG A 180 -23.09 -11.46 -8.45
N ALA A 181 -22.59 -11.23 -7.24
CA ALA A 181 -21.17 -11.23 -6.91
C ALA A 181 -20.95 -12.01 -5.61
N TYR A 182 -19.71 -12.44 -5.36
CA TYR A 182 -19.38 -13.12 -4.12
C TYR A 182 -19.24 -12.13 -2.96
N SER A 183 -19.88 -12.47 -1.85
CA SER A 183 -19.66 -11.89 -0.52
C SER A 183 -19.02 -12.93 0.40
N LEU A 184 -18.41 -12.48 1.51
CA LEU A 184 -17.96 -13.34 2.62
C LEU A 184 -18.54 -12.84 3.95
N MET A 185 -19.19 -13.72 4.70
CA MET A 185 -19.72 -13.40 6.03
C MET A 185 -18.67 -13.66 7.11
N PHE A 186 -18.09 -12.60 7.67
CA PHE A 186 -17.01 -12.71 8.68
C PHE A 186 -17.47 -13.33 10.01
N GLY A 187 -18.75 -13.32 10.35
CA GLY A 187 -19.25 -14.08 11.51
C GLY A 187 -19.18 -15.61 11.36
N THR A 188 -19.00 -16.13 10.14
CA THR A 188 -19.04 -17.57 9.86
C THR A 188 -17.96 -18.09 8.92
N GLY A 189 -17.25 -17.22 8.20
CA GLY A 189 -16.29 -17.60 7.16
C GLY A 189 -16.91 -18.20 5.91
N SER A 190 -18.22 -18.02 5.71
CA SER A 190 -18.95 -18.60 4.56
C SER A 190 -19.14 -17.58 3.45
N SER A 191 -18.86 -17.98 2.21
CA SER A 191 -19.06 -17.15 1.02
C SER A 191 -20.39 -17.44 0.34
N TRP A 192 -21.02 -16.39 -0.21
CA TRP A 192 -22.33 -16.48 -0.85
C TRP A 192 -22.39 -15.69 -2.17
N PRO A 193 -23.10 -16.19 -3.18
CA PRO A 193 -23.40 -15.43 -4.38
C PRO A 193 -24.60 -14.52 -4.12
N ASP A 194 -24.36 -13.28 -3.72
CA ASP A 194 -25.40 -12.31 -3.34
C ASP A 194 -25.79 -11.38 -4.48
N HIS A 195 -27.00 -10.81 -4.35
CA HIS A 195 -27.46 -9.80 -5.31
C HIS A 195 -26.60 -8.56 -5.22
N LYS A 196 -26.06 -8.09 -6.35
CA LYS A 196 -25.17 -6.92 -6.43
C LYS A 196 -25.76 -5.63 -5.84
N THR A 197 -27.09 -5.56 -5.74
CA THR A 197 -27.82 -4.43 -5.15
C THR A 197 -27.93 -4.49 -3.62
N GLN A 198 -27.49 -5.56 -2.97
CA GLN A 198 -27.36 -5.61 -1.50
C GLN A 198 -26.20 -4.73 -1.07
N GLU A 199 -26.29 -4.15 0.13
CA GLU A 199 -25.29 -3.24 0.65
C GLU A 199 -24.45 -3.99 1.67
N PHE A 200 -23.15 -4.13 1.40
CA PHE A 200 -22.20 -4.82 2.28
C PHE A 200 -20.93 -3.99 2.47
N ARG A 201 -20.11 -4.39 3.43
CA ARG A 201 -18.88 -3.67 3.79
C ARG A 201 -17.81 -3.83 2.71
N VAL A 202 -16.90 -2.86 2.68
CA VAL A 202 -15.71 -2.90 1.84
C VAL A 202 -14.49 -2.87 2.75
N ARG A 203 -13.64 -3.90 2.63
CA ARG A 203 -12.29 -3.89 3.17
C ARG A 203 -11.32 -3.90 2.00
N VAL A 204 -10.39 -2.95 1.98
CA VAL A 204 -9.40 -2.85 0.90
C VAL A 204 -8.18 -3.71 1.14
N ALA A 205 -7.60 -4.19 0.05
CA ALA A 205 -6.33 -4.87 -0.02
C ALA A 205 -5.33 -4.07 -0.85
N ARG A 206 -4.04 -4.31 -0.63
CA ARG A 206 -2.92 -3.77 -1.40
C ARG A 206 -1.82 -4.81 -1.54
N ALA A 207 -1.18 -4.84 -2.71
CA ALA A 207 -0.09 -5.76 -3.03
C ALA A 207 1.25 -5.02 -3.08
N PHE A 208 2.35 -5.65 -2.62
CA PHE A 208 3.70 -5.07 -2.70
C PHE A 208 4.85 -6.09 -2.57
#